data_AF-D3U7D8-F1
#
_entry.id   AF-D3U7D8-F1
#
_cell.length_a   1.000
_cell.length_b   1.000
_cell.length_c   1.000
_cell.angle_alpha   90.00
_cell.angle_beta   90.00
_cell.angle_gamma   90.00
#
_symmetry.space_group_name_H-M   'P 1'
#
loop_
_entity.id
_entity.type
_entity.pdbx_description
1 polymer ?
#
loop_
_entity_poly.entity_id
_entity_poly.type
_entity_poly.pdbx_seq_one_letter_code
_entity_poly.pdbx_strand_id
1 'polypeptide(L)'
;YVQRCVETNREIYLNIGIKASTLSGGLKYALATGNWGEQKKAASAKAGVSQVLSRYTYASTLSHLRRTNTPIGRDGKIAKPRQLHNTHWGLVCPAETPEGQACGLVKNLALMCYITVGTPSEPIIDFMIQRNMEVLEEFEPQVTPNATKVFVNGVWVGVHRDPAHLVNTMLSLRRRNMISHEVSLIRDIREREFKIFTDAGRVCRPLYVIDNDPKSENCGNLVLNKEHIRKLEQDKDLPPDM
;
A
#
# COMPACT_ATOMS: atom_id res chain seq x y z
N TYR A 1 -1.02 -19.55 -35.98
CA TYR A 1 -2.05 -19.02 -36.89
C TYR A 1 -1.45 -17.94 -37.77
N VAL A 2 -1.03 -16.80 -37.19
CA VAL A 2 -0.40 -15.68 -37.92
C VAL A 2 0.78 -16.13 -38.79
N GLN A 3 1.75 -16.87 -38.23
CA GLN A 3 2.88 -17.42 -38.99
C GLN A 3 2.44 -18.26 -40.20
N ARG A 4 1.41 -19.09 -40.03
CA ARG A 4 0.88 -19.97 -41.10
C ARG A 4 0.13 -19.19 -42.17
N CYS A 5 -0.52 -18.07 -41.83
CA CYS A 5 -1.16 -17.17 -42.79
C CYS A 5 -0.12 -16.41 -43.63
N VAL A 6 0.98 -16.00 -43.01
CA VAL A 6 2.13 -15.37 -43.70
C VAL A 6 2.79 -16.36 -44.67
N GLU A 7 3.05 -17.60 -44.23
CA GLU A 7 3.64 -18.66 -45.07
C GLU A 7 2.73 -19.10 -46.24
N THR A 8 1.41 -18.93 -46.12
CA THR A 8 0.43 -19.35 -47.16
C THR A 8 -0.16 -18.19 -47.95
N ASN A 9 0.36 -16.97 -47.78
CA ASN A 9 -0.12 -15.73 -48.41
C ASN A 9 -1.64 -15.53 -48.26
N ARG A 10 -2.18 -15.83 -47.08
CA ARG A 10 -3.61 -15.68 -46.74
C ARG A 10 -3.83 -14.46 -45.85
N GLU A 11 -4.95 -13.77 -46.07
CA GLU A 11 -5.37 -12.67 -45.20
C GLU A 11 -5.51 -13.11 -43.74
N ILE A 12 -5.04 -12.25 -42.84
CA ILE A 12 -5.07 -12.51 -41.39
C ILE A 12 -6.40 -11.99 -40.84
N TYR A 13 -7.28 -12.91 -40.45
CA TYR A 13 -8.48 -12.57 -39.71
C TYR A 13 -8.17 -12.56 -38.20
N LEU A 14 -8.01 -11.36 -37.63
CA LEU A 14 -7.68 -11.17 -36.21
C LEU A 14 -8.69 -11.85 -35.27
N ASN A 15 -9.98 -11.86 -35.63
CA ASN A 15 -11.04 -12.51 -34.87
C ASN A 15 -10.86 -14.04 -34.73
N ILE A 16 -10.13 -14.69 -35.65
CA ILE A 16 -9.83 -16.13 -35.59
C ILE A 16 -8.64 -16.40 -34.65
N GLY A 17 -7.75 -15.42 -34.49
CA GLY A 17 -6.57 -15.50 -33.62
C GLY A 17 -6.87 -15.30 -32.13
N ILE A 18 -7.94 -14.59 -31.79
CA ILE A 18 -8.30 -14.23 -30.40
C ILE A 18 -9.34 -15.22 -29.88
N LYS A 19 -8.94 -16.07 -28.93
CA LYS A 19 -9.85 -17.01 -28.26
C LYS A 19 -10.28 -16.46 -26.91
N ALA A 20 -11.55 -16.06 -26.78
CA ALA A 20 -12.12 -15.61 -25.50
C ALA A 20 -12.00 -16.69 -24.40
N SER A 21 -12.06 -17.97 -24.78
CA SER A 21 -11.91 -19.10 -23.86
C SER A 21 -10.53 -19.16 -23.18
N THR A 22 -9.49 -18.57 -23.76
CA THR A 22 -8.18 -18.47 -23.13
C THR A 22 -8.23 -17.63 -21.86
N LEU A 23 -8.92 -16.48 -21.91
CA LEU A 23 -9.07 -15.61 -20.74
C LEU A 23 -10.05 -16.20 -19.73
N SER A 24 -11.25 -16.56 -20.16
CA SER A 24 -12.30 -17.07 -19.27
C SER A 24 -11.89 -18.40 -18.61
N GLY A 25 -11.30 -19.32 -19.38
CA GLY A 25 -10.80 -20.60 -18.87
C GLY A 25 -9.60 -20.43 -17.95
N GLY A 26 -8.67 -19.54 -18.30
CA GLY A 26 -7.49 -19.22 -17.49
C GLY A 26 -7.87 -18.64 -16.12
N LEU A 27 -8.72 -17.61 -16.09
CA LEU A 27 -9.19 -16.99 -14.85
C LEU A 27 -9.98 -17.96 -13.97
N LYS A 28 -10.92 -18.72 -14.56
CA LYS A 28 -11.69 -19.73 -13.84
C LYS A 28 -10.77 -20.77 -13.20
N TYR A 29 -9.77 -21.25 -13.93
CA TYR A 29 -8.81 -22.22 -13.40
C TYR A 29 -7.98 -21.65 -12.26
N ALA A 30 -7.37 -20.46 -12.43
CA ALA A 30 -6.49 -19.87 -11.42
C ALA A 30 -7.24 -19.58 -10.11
N LEU A 31 -8.46 -19.05 -10.20
CA LEU A 31 -9.30 -18.76 -9.04
C LEU A 31 -9.85 -20.04 -8.37
N ALA A 32 -10.23 -21.06 -9.14
CA ALA A 32 -10.77 -22.30 -8.60
C ALA A 32 -9.70 -23.19 -7.95
N THR A 33 -8.50 -23.24 -8.53
CA THR A 33 -7.41 -24.10 -8.05
C THR A 33 -6.44 -23.40 -7.10
N GLY A 34 -6.41 -22.06 -7.12
CA GLY A 34 -5.42 -21.27 -6.37
C GLY A 34 -4.01 -21.33 -6.93
N ASN A 35 -3.82 -21.92 -8.13
CA ASN A 35 -2.56 -21.98 -8.84
C ASN A 35 -2.46 -20.84 -9.85
N TRP A 36 -1.58 -19.88 -9.56
CA TRP A 36 -1.33 -18.74 -10.44
C TRP A 36 -0.15 -19.07 -11.36
N GLY A 37 -0.45 -19.50 -12.58
CA GLY A 37 0.54 -19.90 -13.57
C GLY A 37 -0.06 -20.67 -14.75
N GLU A 38 0.78 -21.09 -15.68
CA GLU A 38 0.36 -21.89 -16.84
C GLU A 38 0.02 -23.32 -16.41
N GLN A 39 -1.17 -23.82 -16.78
CA GLN A 39 -1.68 -25.15 -16.42
C GLN A 39 -0.70 -26.29 -16.73
N LYS A 40 0.07 -26.16 -17.81
CA LYS A 40 1.03 -27.17 -18.27
C LYS A 40 2.34 -27.18 -17.48
N LYS A 41 2.60 -26.15 -16.68
CA LYS A 41 3.82 -25.98 -15.85
C LYS A 41 3.44 -25.71 -14.39
N ALA A 42 2.60 -26.59 -13.83
CA ALA A 42 2.07 -26.44 -12.48
C ALA A 42 3.16 -26.39 -11.37
N ALA A 43 4.34 -26.99 -11.60
CA ALA A 43 5.44 -27.01 -10.63
C ALA A 43 6.06 -25.62 -10.35
N SER A 44 5.90 -24.65 -11.25
CA SER A 44 6.37 -23.26 -11.05
C SER A 44 5.26 -22.29 -10.65
N ALA A 45 4.02 -22.78 -10.48
CA ALA A 45 2.88 -21.92 -10.16
C ALA A 45 2.88 -21.53 -8.68
N LYS A 46 2.53 -20.27 -8.39
CA LYS A 46 2.34 -19.82 -7.00
C LYS A 46 1.01 -20.39 -6.50
N ALA A 47 1.10 -21.44 -5.68
CA ALA A 47 -0.06 -22.09 -5.09
C ALA A 47 -0.58 -21.36 -3.84
N GLY A 48 -1.87 -21.52 -3.56
CA GLY A 48 -2.49 -21.11 -2.30
C GLY A 48 -2.85 -19.63 -2.19
N VAL A 49 -2.91 -18.91 -3.31
CA VAL A 49 -3.38 -17.51 -3.35
C VAL A 49 -4.91 -17.44 -3.28
N SER A 50 -5.62 -18.38 -3.92
CA SER A 50 -7.06 -18.56 -3.75
C SER A 50 -7.32 -19.79 -2.88
N GLN A 51 -8.30 -19.68 -1.98
CA GLN A 51 -8.69 -20.73 -1.04
C GLN A 51 -10.21 -20.74 -0.87
N VAL A 52 -10.77 -21.90 -0.54
CA VAL A 52 -12.20 -22.03 -0.23
C VAL A 52 -12.49 -21.28 1.07
N LEU A 53 -13.45 -20.36 1.03
CA LEU A 53 -13.85 -19.58 2.21
C LEU A 53 -14.31 -20.50 3.35
N SER A 54 -13.86 -20.19 4.57
CA SER A 54 -14.20 -20.99 5.75
C SER A 54 -15.52 -20.50 6.32
N ARG A 55 -16.51 -21.40 6.44
CA ARG A 55 -17.89 -21.09 6.86
C ARG A 55 -18.32 -21.81 8.14
N TYR A 56 -17.37 -22.18 9.01
CA TYR A 56 -17.70 -22.85 10.27
C TYR A 56 -18.48 -21.95 11.23
N THR A 57 -18.07 -20.68 11.33
CA THR A 57 -18.74 -19.65 12.12
C THR A 57 -18.63 -18.30 11.42
N TYR A 58 -19.44 -17.33 11.86
CA TYR A 58 -19.35 -15.95 11.37
C TYR A 58 -17.93 -15.37 11.58
N ALA A 59 -17.37 -15.54 12.77
CA ALA A 59 -16.01 -15.09 13.10
C ALA A 59 -14.94 -15.77 12.24
N SER A 60 -15.08 -17.08 11.97
CA SER A 60 -14.15 -17.81 11.09
C SER A 60 -14.13 -17.25 9.68
N THR A 61 -15.29 -16.79 9.18
CA THR A 61 -15.40 -16.17 7.85
C THR A 61 -14.64 -14.84 7.81
N LEU A 62 -14.83 -13.98 8.82
CA LEU A 62 -14.15 -12.69 8.92
C LEU A 62 -12.64 -12.84 9.08
N SER A 63 -12.19 -13.75 9.95
CA SER A 63 -10.76 -14.08 10.13
C SER A 63 -10.13 -14.52 8.81
N HIS A 64 -10.79 -15.42 8.06
CA HIS A 64 -10.26 -15.90 6.79
C HIS A 64 -10.06 -14.76 5.76
N LEU A 65 -10.98 -13.79 5.70
CA LEU A 65 -10.86 -12.64 4.78
C LEU A 65 -9.70 -11.70 5.15
N ARG A 66 -9.22 -11.71 6.39
CA ARG A 66 -8.14 -10.83 6.89
C ARG A 66 -6.78 -11.52 6.97
N ARG A 67 -6.70 -12.74 6.44
CA ARG A 67 -5.50 -13.56 6.45
C ARG A 67 -4.51 -13.09 5.38
N THR A 68 -3.24 -13.03 5.76
CA THR A 68 -2.09 -12.78 4.88
C THR A 68 -1.14 -13.96 4.96
N ASN A 69 -0.51 -14.31 3.84
CA ASN A 69 0.40 -15.45 3.75
C ASN A 69 1.76 -14.99 3.25
N THR A 70 2.81 -15.31 4.00
CA THR A 70 4.19 -15.03 3.60
C THR A 70 4.62 -16.09 2.57
N PRO A 71 5.14 -15.73 1.39
CA PRO A 71 5.46 -16.67 0.31
C PRO A 71 6.79 -17.41 0.58
N ILE A 72 6.88 -18.09 1.72
CA ILE A 72 8.04 -18.88 2.14
C ILE A 72 7.63 -20.34 2.21
N GLY A 73 8.49 -21.23 1.71
CA GLY A 73 8.30 -22.68 1.81
C GLY A 73 8.16 -23.12 3.26
N ARG A 74 7.16 -23.96 3.53
CA ARG A 74 6.85 -24.41 4.89
C ARG A 74 7.89 -25.39 5.45
N ASP A 75 8.75 -25.94 4.58
CA ASP A 75 9.80 -26.89 4.91
C ASP A 75 11.02 -26.24 5.59
N GLY A 76 11.15 -24.91 5.51
CA GLY A 76 12.23 -24.17 6.12
C GLY A 76 12.01 -23.92 7.62
N LYS A 77 12.94 -24.41 8.46
CA LYS A 77 13.08 -24.06 9.90
C LYS A 77 13.69 -22.66 10.12
N ILE A 78 13.37 -21.69 9.28
CA ILE A 78 13.90 -20.33 9.40
C ILE A 78 13.07 -19.59 10.47
N ALA A 79 13.71 -19.22 11.59
CA ALA A 79 13.03 -18.60 12.72
C ALA A 79 12.68 -17.12 12.48
N LYS A 80 13.58 -16.33 11.88
CA LYS A 80 13.44 -14.88 11.74
C LYS A 80 12.11 -14.38 11.14
N PRO A 81 11.60 -14.92 10.02
CA PRO A 81 10.33 -14.43 9.44
C PRO A 81 9.10 -14.85 10.27
N ARG A 82 9.25 -15.86 11.15
CA ARG A 82 8.17 -16.39 11.99
C ARG A 82 8.06 -15.65 13.33
N GLN A 83 9.17 -15.09 13.81
CA GLN A 83 9.19 -14.34 15.06
C GLN A 83 8.34 -13.06 14.95
N LEU A 84 7.66 -12.75 16.05
CA LEU A 84 6.94 -11.49 16.17
C LEU A 84 7.95 -10.34 16.21
N HIS A 85 7.87 -9.46 15.22
CA HIS A 85 8.68 -8.25 15.14
C HIS A 85 7.93 -7.04 15.70
N ASN A 86 8.64 -6.09 16.30
CA ASN A 86 8.04 -4.87 16.88
C ASN A 86 7.29 -4.02 15.84
N THR A 87 7.71 -4.05 14.57
CA THR A 87 7.01 -3.35 13.48
C THR A 87 5.61 -3.89 13.19
N HIS A 88 5.26 -5.09 13.67
CA HIS A 88 3.90 -5.64 13.53
C HIS A 88 2.88 -4.96 14.45
N TRP A 89 3.34 -4.29 15.52
CA TRP A 89 2.45 -3.67 16.51
C TRP A 89 1.43 -2.79 15.82
N GLY A 90 0.14 -3.00 16.10
CA GLY A 90 -0.98 -2.24 15.54
C GLY A 90 -1.30 -2.49 14.05
N LEU A 91 -0.61 -3.41 13.37
CA LEU A 91 -0.91 -3.80 11.97
C LEU A 91 -1.43 -5.23 11.87
N VAL A 92 -0.87 -6.13 12.69
CA VAL A 92 -1.17 -7.57 12.68
C VAL A 92 -1.53 -8.02 14.09
N CYS A 93 -2.46 -8.98 14.20
CA CYS A 93 -2.78 -9.62 15.46
C CYS A 93 -1.58 -10.47 15.95
N PRO A 94 -1.03 -10.20 17.16
CA PRO A 94 0.15 -10.91 17.65
C PRO A 94 -0.13 -12.38 18.02
N ALA A 95 -1.38 -12.73 18.32
CA ALA A 95 -1.77 -14.05 18.80
C ALA A 95 -2.36 -14.95 17.70
N GLU A 96 -3.02 -14.37 16.69
CA GLU A 96 -3.79 -15.12 15.71
C GLU A 96 -2.90 -15.63 14.56
N THR A 97 -2.18 -16.71 14.86
CA THR A 97 -1.40 -17.50 13.90
C THR A 97 -1.71 -18.99 14.09
N PRO A 98 -1.76 -19.80 13.02
CA PRO A 98 -1.88 -21.25 13.16
C PRO A 98 -0.66 -21.84 13.88
N GLU A 99 -0.87 -22.98 14.55
CA GLU A 99 0.20 -23.78 15.13
C GLU A 99 1.01 -24.53 14.06
N GLY A 100 2.23 -24.96 14.41
CA GLY A 100 3.05 -25.84 13.58
C GLY A 100 3.75 -25.12 12.42
N GLN A 101 3.80 -25.76 11.25
CA GLN A 101 4.65 -25.33 10.12
C GLN A 101 4.25 -23.98 9.52
N ALA A 102 3.02 -23.50 9.75
CA ALA A 102 2.54 -22.20 9.28
C ALA A 102 2.69 -21.09 10.33
N CYS A 103 3.16 -21.41 11.54
CA CYS A 103 3.31 -20.46 12.62
C CYS A 103 4.21 -19.28 12.22
N GLY A 104 3.69 -18.07 12.38
CA GLY A 104 4.33 -16.80 12.03
C GLY A 104 4.40 -16.49 10.53
N LEU A 105 4.05 -17.43 9.65
CA LEU A 105 3.98 -17.20 8.19
C LEU A 105 2.59 -16.74 7.76
N VAL A 106 1.56 -17.25 8.42
CA VAL A 106 0.18 -16.83 8.26
C VAL A 106 -0.15 -15.83 9.36
N LYS A 107 -0.57 -14.63 8.96
CA LYS A 107 -0.80 -13.49 9.84
C LYS A 107 -2.18 -12.91 9.57
N ASN A 108 -2.86 -12.41 10.59
CA ASN A 108 -4.17 -11.75 10.45
C ASN A 108 -4.06 -10.24 10.69
N LEU A 109 -4.70 -9.45 9.84
CA LEU A 109 -4.70 -7.99 9.97
C LEU A 109 -5.43 -7.54 11.24
N ALA A 110 -4.88 -6.53 11.94
CA ALA A 110 -5.50 -5.90 13.10
C ALA A 110 -6.78 -5.14 12.72
N LEU A 111 -7.75 -4.99 13.63
CA LEU A 111 -9.10 -4.47 13.31
C LEU A 111 -9.09 -3.16 12.49
N MET A 112 -8.35 -2.16 12.92
CA MET A 112 -8.26 -0.85 12.24
C MET A 112 -7.23 -0.80 11.10
N CYS A 113 -6.65 -1.94 10.74
CA CYS A 113 -5.68 -2.02 9.67
C CYS A 113 -6.32 -1.72 8.31
N TYR A 114 -5.62 -0.92 7.51
CA TYR A 114 -6.00 -0.54 6.15
C TYR A 114 -4.85 -0.84 5.19
N ILE A 115 -5.16 -1.29 3.96
CA ILE A 115 -4.15 -1.56 2.92
C ILE A 115 -4.31 -0.50 1.84
N THR A 116 -3.21 0.17 1.50
CA THR A 116 -3.25 1.24 0.49
C THR A 116 -3.57 0.69 -0.89
N VAL A 117 -4.42 1.39 -1.63
CA VAL A 117 -4.74 1.07 -3.04
C VAL A 117 -3.78 1.74 -4.02
N GLY A 118 -3.08 2.78 -3.56
CA GLY A 118 -2.08 3.49 -4.34
C GLY A 118 -2.65 4.72 -5.04
N THR A 119 -1.79 5.70 -5.29
CA THR A 119 -2.16 6.95 -5.95
C THR A 119 -1.07 7.43 -6.93
N PRO A 120 -1.44 8.12 -8.01
CA PRO A 120 -0.48 8.71 -8.94
C PRO A 120 0.49 9.64 -8.23
N SER A 121 1.76 9.59 -8.64
CA SER A 121 2.85 10.30 -7.95
C SER A 121 3.24 11.61 -8.65
N GLU A 122 2.93 11.73 -9.94
CA GLU A 122 3.26 12.85 -10.80
C GLU A 122 2.72 14.18 -10.25
N PRO A 123 1.45 14.30 -9.82
CA PRO A 123 0.94 15.57 -9.29
C PRO A 123 1.65 16.03 -8.01
N ILE A 124 2.18 15.09 -7.23
CA ILE A 124 2.94 15.40 -6.02
C ILE A 124 4.32 15.95 -6.40
N ILE A 125 4.97 15.38 -7.41
CA ILE A 125 6.26 15.85 -7.92
C ILE A 125 6.11 17.27 -8.48
N ASP A 126 5.14 17.50 -9.36
CA ASP A 126 4.89 18.82 -9.96
C ASP A 126 4.63 19.89 -8.88
N PHE A 127 3.84 19.54 -7.87
CA PHE A 127 3.58 20.44 -6.75
C PHE A 127 4.86 20.77 -5.96
N MET A 128 5.74 19.79 -5.72
CA MET A 128 7.00 20.05 -5.01
C MET A 128 7.94 20.94 -5.83
N ILE A 129 8.01 20.76 -7.15
CA ILE A 129 8.78 21.65 -8.05
C ILE A 129 8.27 23.09 -7.93
N GLN A 130 6.95 23.29 -7.96
CA GLN A 130 6.33 24.60 -7.76
C GLN A 130 6.60 25.21 -6.36
N ARG A 131 6.99 24.39 -5.39
CA ARG A 131 7.36 24.80 -4.03
C ARG A 131 8.88 24.84 -3.84
N ASN A 132 9.62 25.16 -4.90
CA ASN A 132 11.08 25.36 -4.87
C ASN A 132 11.88 24.09 -4.55
N MET A 133 11.36 22.91 -4.89
CA MET A 133 12.20 21.73 -5.06
C MET A 133 12.99 21.86 -6.36
N GLU A 134 14.31 21.77 -6.26
CA GLU A 134 15.21 21.72 -7.41
C GLU A 134 15.18 20.29 -7.97
N VAL A 135 14.96 20.14 -9.28
CA VAL A 135 14.99 18.83 -9.93
C VAL A 135 16.41 18.28 -9.93
N LEU A 136 16.55 16.96 -9.95
CA LEU A 136 17.85 16.30 -9.83
C LEU A 136 18.83 16.71 -10.96
N GLU A 137 18.31 16.95 -12.17
CA GLU A 137 19.09 17.35 -13.34
C GLU A 137 19.73 18.74 -13.18
N GLU A 138 19.13 19.62 -12.38
CA GLU A 138 19.61 20.98 -12.12
C GLU A 138 20.45 21.07 -10.85
N PHE A 139 20.59 19.97 -10.11
CA PHE A 139 21.28 19.95 -8.83
C PHE A 139 22.81 19.92 -8.99
N GLU A 140 23.47 20.93 -8.45
CA GLU A 140 24.93 20.99 -8.32
C GLU A 140 25.38 20.76 -6.87
N PRO A 141 26.00 19.60 -6.55
CA PRO A 141 26.39 19.26 -5.18
C PRO A 141 27.38 20.24 -4.53
N GLN A 142 28.17 20.95 -5.34
CA GLN A 142 29.14 21.94 -4.86
C GLN A 142 28.45 23.22 -4.35
N VAL A 143 27.31 23.58 -4.94
CA VAL A 143 26.58 24.80 -4.60
C VAL A 143 25.70 24.59 -3.36
N THR A 144 25.06 23.42 -3.25
CA THR A 144 24.11 23.12 -2.17
C THR A 144 24.42 21.80 -1.44
N PRO A 145 25.59 21.67 -0.78
CA PRO A 145 26.03 20.43 -0.15
C PRO A 145 25.15 19.96 1.02
N ASN A 146 24.35 20.86 1.59
CA ASN A 146 23.48 20.59 2.72
C ASN A 146 21.99 20.43 2.36
N ALA A 147 21.66 20.40 1.06
CA ALA A 147 20.28 20.20 0.63
C ALA A 147 19.76 18.82 1.03
N THR A 148 18.46 18.74 1.31
CA THR A 148 17.77 17.48 1.63
C THR A 148 17.30 16.82 0.35
N LYS A 149 17.64 15.54 0.18
CA LYS A 149 17.23 14.74 -0.98
C LYS A 149 15.75 14.41 -0.87
N VAL A 150 15.01 14.52 -1.97
CA VAL A 150 13.59 14.16 -2.03
C VAL A 150 13.44 12.88 -2.85
N PHE A 151 12.84 11.86 -2.25
CA PHE A 151 12.57 10.58 -2.88
C PHE A 151 11.07 10.35 -3.00
N VAL A 152 10.63 9.89 -4.16
CA VAL A 152 9.24 9.46 -4.40
C VAL A 152 9.25 8.02 -4.88
N ASN A 153 8.63 7.11 -4.14
CA ASN A 153 8.62 5.66 -4.40
C ASN A 153 10.03 5.07 -4.63
N GLY A 154 11.03 5.61 -3.91
CA GLY A 154 12.44 5.20 -4.01
C GLY A 154 13.25 5.89 -5.11
N VAL A 155 12.61 6.65 -6.00
CA VAL A 155 13.29 7.44 -7.04
C VAL A 155 13.73 8.78 -6.46
N TRP A 156 15.00 9.13 -6.62
CA TRP A 156 15.50 10.46 -6.24
C TRP A 156 15.04 11.47 -7.29
N VAL A 157 14.08 12.33 -6.94
CA VAL A 157 13.46 13.28 -7.87
C VAL A 157 14.10 14.67 -7.82
N GLY A 158 14.73 15.03 -6.72
CA GLY A 158 15.30 16.36 -6.55
C GLY A 158 15.83 16.63 -5.16
N VAL A 159 16.14 17.89 -4.89
CA VAL A 159 16.61 18.37 -3.59
C VAL A 159 15.82 19.58 -3.14
N HIS A 160 15.81 19.83 -1.83
CA HIS A 160 15.17 21.01 -1.26
C HIS A 160 16.04 21.61 -0.16
N ARG A 161 16.19 22.95 -0.17
CA ARG A 161 17.03 23.68 0.80
C ARG A 161 16.37 23.84 2.17
N ASP A 162 15.05 24.04 2.20
CA ASP A 162 14.24 24.09 3.42
C ASP A 162 13.24 22.91 3.53
N PRO A 163 13.71 21.71 3.89
CA PRO A 163 12.83 20.55 4.01
C PRO A 163 11.77 20.69 5.11
N ALA A 164 11.97 21.54 6.11
CA ALA A 164 11.01 21.70 7.20
C ALA A 164 9.72 22.35 6.68
N HIS A 165 9.86 23.40 5.88
CA HIS A 165 8.73 24.05 5.21
C HIS A 165 8.01 23.11 4.25
N LEU A 166 8.75 22.39 3.40
CA LEU A 166 8.17 21.45 2.43
C LEU A 166 7.37 20.34 3.13
N VAL A 167 7.94 19.72 4.17
CA VAL A 167 7.29 18.64 4.93
C VAL A 167 6.01 19.13 5.61
N ASN A 168 6.04 20.30 6.25
CA ASN A 168 4.86 20.87 6.89
C ASN A 168 3.75 21.20 5.88
N THR A 169 4.12 21.70 4.71
CA THR A 169 3.20 21.96 3.60
C THR A 169 2.54 20.66 3.11
N MET A 170 3.35 19.62 2.83
CA MET A 170 2.85 18.32 2.39
C MET A 170 1.96 17.64 3.44
N LEU A 171 2.35 17.69 4.72
CA LEU A 171 1.53 17.17 5.82
C LEU A 171 0.18 17.90 5.92
N SER A 172 0.18 19.21 5.73
CA SER A 172 -1.04 20.02 5.75
C SER A 172 -1.99 19.67 4.60
N LEU A 173 -1.45 19.49 3.39
CA LEU A 173 -2.23 19.03 2.24
C LEU A 173 -2.86 17.67 2.48
N ARG A 174 -2.11 16.73 3.08
CA ARG A 174 -2.64 15.40 3.42
C ARG A 174 -3.76 15.46 4.44
N ARG A 175 -3.60 16.30 5.48
CA ARG A 175 -4.61 16.50 6.54
C ARG A 175 -5.89 17.15 6.01
N ARG A 176 -5.79 17.96 4.96
CA ARG A 176 -6.93 18.58 4.26
C ARG A 176 -7.49 17.69 3.13
N ASN A 177 -6.97 16.47 2.98
CA ASN A 177 -7.35 15.53 1.92
C ASN A 177 -7.18 16.08 0.49
N MET A 178 -6.27 17.05 0.29
CA MET A 178 -5.89 17.54 -1.04
C MET A 178 -4.93 16.58 -1.75
N ILE A 179 -4.09 15.90 -0.96
CA ILE A 179 -3.39 14.69 -1.38
C ILE A 179 -3.98 13.53 -0.60
N SER A 180 -3.96 12.34 -1.19
CA SER A 180 -4.56 11.16 -0.56
C SER A 180 -3.97 10.92 0.83
N HIS A 181 -4.85 10.61 1.78
CA HIS A 181 -4.48 10.24 3.14
C HIS A 181 -3.55 9.00 3.19
N GLU A 182 -3.55 8.18 2.13
CA GLU A 182 -2.66 7.03 1.97
C GLU A 182 -1.20 7.40 1.77
N VAL A 183 -0.88 8.62 1.34
CA VAL A 183 0.50 9.02 1.05
C VAL A 183 1.30 9.02 2.36
N SER A 184 2.43 8.30 2.36
CA SER A 184 3.36 8.30 3.48
C SER A 184 4.42 9.37 3.27
N LEU A 185 4.70 10.13 4.33
CA LEU A 185 5.64 11.24 4.34
C LEU A 185 6.62 10.99 5.48
N ILE A 186 7.90 10.79 5.16
CA ILE A 186 8.94 10.44 6.13
C ILE A 186 10.11 11.41 5.94
N ARG A 187 10.42 12.19 6.98
CA ARG A 187 11.60 13.06 7.02
C ARG A 187 12.68 12.41 7.88
N ASP A 188 13.75 11.94 7.25
CA ASP A 188 14.95 11.49 7.93
C ASP A 188 15.94 12.66 8.04
N ILE A 189 16.10 13.19 9.26
CA ILE A 189 16.94 14.35 9.52
C ILE A 189 18.42 13.98 9.45
N ARG A 190 18.78 12.76 9.88
CA ARG A 190 20.17 12.31 9.96
C ARG A 190 20.74 12.09 8.57
N GLU A 191 20.00 11.38 7.72
CA GLU A 191 20.42 11.08 6.35
C GLU A 191 20.10 12.23 5.37
N ARG A 192 19.39 13.26 5.84
CA ARG A 192 18.91 14.41 5.04
C ARG A 192 18.09 13.93 3.85
N GLU A 193 17.07 13.13 4.14
CA GLU A 193 16.17 12.56 3.14
C GLU A 193 14.71 12.83 3.48
N PHE A 194 13.95 13.24 2.50
CA PHE A 194 12.50 13.29 2.56
C PHE A 194 11.94 12.24 1.61
N LYS A 195 11.34 11.19 2.17
CA LYS A 195 10.82 10.03 1.44
C LYS A 195 9.30 10.07 1.40
N ILE A 196 8.76 9.97 0.20
CA ILE A 196 7.33 9.96 -0.09
C ILE A 196 6.98 8.63 -0.73
N PHE A 197 5.94 7.98 -0.24
CA PHE A 197 5.43 6.75 -0.81
C PHE A 197 3.95 6.89 -1.16
N THR A 198 3.63 6.68 -2.43
CA THR A 198 2.27 6.66 -2.99
C THR A 198 1.86 5.25 -3.44
N ASP A 199 2.76 4.27 -3.36
CA ASP A 199 2.55 2.89 -3.77
C ASP A 199 1.40 2.18 -3.03
N ALA A 200 0.82 1.19 -3.70
CA ALA A 200 -0.16 0.27 -3.16
C ALA A 200 0.47 -0.82 -2.26
N GLY A 201 -0.34 -1.46 -1.41
CA GLY A 201 0.07 -2.61 -0.61
C GLY A 201 0.76 -2.26 0.72
N ARG A 202 0.87 -0.98 1.07
CA ARG A 202 1.35 -0.56 2.39
C ARG A 202 0.26 -0.79 3.42
N VAL A 203 0.67 -1.17 4.62
CA VAL A 203 -0.23 -1.48 5.72
C VAL A 203 -0.27 -0.29 6.67
N CYS A 204 -1.46 0.27 6.85
CA CYS A 204 -1.70 1.52 7.59
C CYS A 204 -2.58 1.27 8.81
N ARG A 205 -2.47 2.17 9.80
CA ARG A 205 -3.40 2.27 10.92
C ARG A 205 -3.78 3.74 11.14
N PRO A 206 -5.05 4.05 11.38
CA PRO A 206 -5.44 5.39 11.81
C PRO A 206 -4.95 5.65 13.23
N LEU A 207 -4.55 6.89 13.49
CA LEU A 207 -4.08 7.37 14.79
C LEU A 207 -4.67 8.76 15.04
N TYR A 208 -4.82 9.10 16.32
CA TYR A 208 -5.14 10.47 16.67
C TYR A 208 -3.93 11.39 16.46
N VAL A 209 -4.22 12.63 16.07
CA VAL A 209 -3.23 13.67 15.84
C VAL A 209 -3.20 14.60 17.04
N ILE A 210 -2.00 14.91 17.52
CA ILE A 210 -1.74 15.98 18.50
C ILE A 210 -1.44 17.26 17.73
N ASP A 211 -2.04 18.36 18.17
CA ASP A 211 -1.68 19.69 17.71
C ASP A 211 -0.34 20.08 18.34
N ASN A 212 0.68 20.27 17.52
CA ASN A 212 2.03 20.62 17.96
C ASN A 212 2.44 22.02 17.48
N ASP A 213 1.53 22.82 16.93
CA ASP A 213 1.86 24.19 16.54
C ASP A 213 1.99 25.04 17.81
N PRO A 214 3.19 25.58 18.13
CA PRO A 214 3.39 26.40 19.32
C PRO A 214 2.53 27.68 19.34
N LYS A 215 1.99 28.09 18.19
CA LYS A 215 1.10 29.24 18.07
C LYS A 215 -0.37 28.90 18.31
N SER A 216 -0.71 27.60 18.31
CA SER A 216 -2.06 27.14 18.57
C SER A 216 -2.34 27.17 20.07
N GLU A 217 -3.51 27.70 20.45
CA GLU A 217 -3.99 27.62 21.83
C GLU A 217 -4.17 26.16 22.31
N ASN A 218 -4.33 25.22 21.37
CA ASN A 218 -4.49 23.80 21.65
C ASN A 218 -3.16 23.01 21.57
N CYS A 219 -2.01 23.69 21.52
CA CYS A 219 -0.70 23.05 21.46
C CYS A 219 -0.50 22.01 22.58
N GLY A 220 -0.04 20.82 22.22
CA GLY A 220 0.19 19.69 23.12
C GLY A 220 -1.05 18.80 23.34
N ASN A 221 -2.22 19.17 22.81
CA ASN A 221 -3.47 18.43 23.00
C ASN A 221 -3.95 17.73 21.72
N LEU A 222 -4.90 16.81 21.87
CA LEU A 222 -5.54 16.13 20.75
C LEU A 222 -6.30 17.12 19.87
N VAL A 223 -6.19 16.96 18.55
CA VAL A 223 -7.04 17.67 17.57
C VAL A 223 -8.50 17.23 17.69
N LEU A 224 -8.74 15.97 18.08
CA LEU A 224 -10.08 15.49 18.40
C LEU A 224 -10.55 16.13 19.71
N ASN A 225 -11.66 16.87 19.66
CA ASN A 225 -12.29 17.47 20.83
C ASN A 225 -13.70 16.88 21.06
N LYS A 226 -14.31 17.23 22.20
CA LYS A 226 -15.67 16.78 22.55
C LYS A 226 -16.75 17.28 21.59
N GLU A 227 -16.51 18.42 20.93
CA GLU A 227 -17.45 18.97 19.97
C GLU A 227 -17.52 18.11 18.70
N HIS A 228 -16.39 17.59 18.22
CA HIS A 228 -16.37 16.61 17.11
C HIS A 228 -17.16 15.34 17.48
N ILE A 229 -17.06 14.88 18.72
CA ILE A 229 -17.80 13.69 19.19
C ILE A 229 -19.31 13.97 19.21
N ARG A 230 -19.74 15.12 19.72
CA ARG A 230 -21.16 15.51 19.71
C ARG A 230 -21.72 15.61 18.30
N LYS A 231 -20.97 16.16 17.35
CA LYS A 231 -21.37 16.20 15.94
C LYS A 231 -21.57 14.79 15.38
N LEU A 232 -20.62 13.88 15.62
CA LEU A 232 -20.76 12.47 15.21
C LEU A 232 -21.94 11.74 15.87
N GLU A 233 -22.31 12.12 17.10
CA GLU A 233 -23.49 11.59 17.77
C GLU A 233 -24.78 12.12 17.14
N GLN A 234 -24.82 13.41 16.78
CA GLN A 234 -25.95 14.02 16.06
C GLN A 234 -26.12 13.45 14.64
N ASP A 235 -25.02 13.12 13.97
CA ASP A 235 -25.05 12.54 12.62
C ASP A 235 -25.74 11.16 12.59
N LYS A 236 -25.83 10.44 13.73
CA LYS A 236 -26.55 9.16 13.81
C LYS A 236 -28.06 9.31 13.63
N ASP A 237 -28.59 10.48 13.95
CA ASP A 237 -30.02 10.78 13.87
C ASP A 237 -30.40 11.37 12.51
N LEU A 238 -29.43 11.59 11.61
CA LEU A 238 -29.68 12.04 10.24
C LEU A 238 -30.26 10.88 9.40
N PRO A 239 -31.24 11.16 8.53
CA PRO A 239 -31.76 10.16 7.61
C PRO A 239 -30.64 9.69 6.65
N PRO A 240 -30.62 8.42 6.26
CA PRO A 240 -29.54 7.80 5.47
C PRO A 240 -29.35 8.36 4.05
N ASP A 241 -30.20 9.30 3.63
CA ASP A 241 -30.24 9.89 2.28
C ASP A 241 -29.69 11.34 2.23
N MET A 242 -29.10 11.85 3.33
CA MET A 242 -28.30 13.08 3.38
C MET A 242 -26.84 12.77 3.72
#